data_AF-A0A9R1QZF9-F1
#
_entry.id   AF-A0A9R1QZF9-F1
#
_cell.length_a   1.000
_cell.length_b   1.000
_cell.length_c   1.000
_cell.angle_alpha   90.00
_cell.angle_beta   90.00
_cell.angle_gamma   90.00
#
_symmetry.space_group_name_H-M   'P 1'
#
loop_
_entity.id
_entity.type
_entity.pdbx_description
1 polymer ?
#
loop_
_entity_poly.entity_id
_entity_poly.type
_entity_poly.pdbx_seq_one_letter_code
_entity_poly.pdbx_strand_id
1 'polypeptide(L)'
;MAAVKRAYLAAYNWAVFFGWAQVLYFAVEALLRSGHEAVYAAVERPLQLAQTAAVLEILHGLVGLVRSPVSATLPQIGSRLFVTWGILWSFPETRTHILVSSLVISWSITEISET
;
A
#
# COMPACT_ATOMS: atom_id res chain seq x y z
N MET A 1 8.11 24.69 -15.09
CA MET A 1 7.10 24.08 -14.19
C MET A 1 6.70 22.65 -14.60
N ALA A 2 6.38 22.37 -15.88
CA ALA A 2 5.99 21.03 -16.32
C ALA A 2 7.06 19.93 -16.13
N ALA A 3 8.34 20.24 -16.37
CA ALA A 3 9.44 19.28 -16.18
C ALA A 3 9.64 18.90 -14.70
N VAL A 4 9.54 19.87 -13.78
CA VAL A 4 9.65 19.66 -12.33
C VAL A 4 8.50 18.79 -11.83
N LYS A 5 7.26 19.07 -12.26
CA LYS A 5 6.08 18.26 -11.94
C LYS A 5 6.23 16.82 -12.41
N ARG A 6 6.71 16.62 -13.65
CA ARG A 6 6.97 15.27 -14.21
C ARG A 6 8.06 14.52 -13.45
N ALA A 7 9.17 15.19 -13.11
CA ALA A 7 10.26 14.58 -12.36
C ALA A 7 9.82 14.19 -10.95
N TYR A 8 9.04 15.04 -10.28
CA TYR A 8 8.44 14.75 -8.98
C TYR A 8 7.53 13.52 -9.04
N LEU A 9 6.58 13.48 -9.98
CA LEU A 9 5.66 12.34 -10.13
C LEU A 9 6.40 11.05 -10.50
N ALA A 10 7.43 11.12 -11.35
CA ALA A 10 8.24 9.95 -11.66
C ALA A 10 8.99 9.43 -10.42
N ALA A 11 9.61 10.32 -9.64
CA ALA A 11 10.29 9.92 -8.40
C ALA A 11 9.31 9.35 -7.37
N TYR A 12 8.11 9.93 -7.26
CA TYR A 12 7.05 9.44 -6.40
C TYR A 12 6.59 8.03 -6.81
N ASN A 13 6.25 7.81 -8.09
CA ASN A 13 5.84 6.49 -8.58
C ASN A 13 6.93 5.44 -8.35
N TRP A 14 8.20 5.76 -8.60
CA TRP A 14 9.30 4.85 -8.30
C TRP A 14 9.39 4.50 -6.81
N ALA A 15 9.23 5.50 -5.92
CA ALA A 15 9.25 5.27 -4.49
C ALA A 15 8.10 4.35 -4.03
N VAL A 16 6.89 4.58 -4.55
CA VAL A 16 5.70 3.76 -4.27
C VAL A 16 5.88 2.34 -4.80
N PHE A 17 6.35 2.19 -6.04
CA PHE A 17 6.66 0.90 -6.66
C PHE A 17 7.64 0.08 -5.82
N PHE A 18 8.76 0.67 -5.42
CA PHE A 18 9.74 -0.02 -4.57
C PHE A 18 9.18 -0.33 -3.17
N GLY A 19 8.36 0.56 -2.62
CA GLY A 19 7.66 0.33 -1.36
C GLY A 19 6.78 -0.92 -1.40
N TRP A 20 5.91 -1.04 -2.39
CA TRP A 20 5.04 -2.20 -2.55
C TRP A 20 5.78 -3.47 -2.96
N ALA A 21 6.83 -3.36 -3.79
CA ALA A 21 7.71 -4.49 -4.11
C ALA A 21 8.39 -5.05 -2.84
N GLN A 22 8.82 -4.18 -1.94
CA GLN A 22 9.39 -4.58 -0.65
C GLN A 22 8.34 -5.26 0.26
N VAL A 23 7.11 -4.75 0.31
CA VAL A 23 6.00 -5.40 1.03
C VAL A 23 5.76 -6.81 0.48
N LEU A 24 5.69 -6.96 -0.84
CA LEU A 24 5.48 -8.25 -1.49
C LEU A 24 6.61 -9.24 -1.19
N TYR A 25 7.86 -8.77 -1.30
CA TYR A 25 9.03 -9.59 -1.03
C TYR A 25 9.00 -10.15 0.40
N PHE A 26 8.81 -9.29 1.40
CA PHE A 26 8.72 -9.73 2.79
C PHE A 26 7.50 -10.60 3.07
N ALA A 27 6.35 -10.33 2.42
CA ALA A 27 5.16 -11.15 2.57
C ALA A 27 5.42 -12.59 2.08
N VAL A 28 5.99 -12.73 0.88
CA VAL A 28 6.27 -14.04 0.27
C VAL A 28 7.39 -14.75 1.03
N GLU A 29 8.46 -14.05 1.41
CA GLU A 29 9.54 -14.65 2.19
C GLU A 29 9.06 -15.17 3.54
N ALA A 30 8.29 -14.36 4.29
CA ALA A 30 7.73 -14.77 5.57
C ALA A 30 6.76 -15.95 5.41
N LEU A 31 5.93 -15.94 4.36
CA LEU A 31 4.99 -17.03 4.08
C LEU A 31 5.72 -18.35 3.80
N LEU A 32 6.80 -18.31 3.02
CA LEU A 32 7.58 -19.50 2.65
C LEU A 32 8.44 -20.03 3.81
N ARG A 33 9.00 -19.15 4.64
CA ARG A 33 9.92 -19.56 5.73
C ARG A 33 9.23 -19.85 7.06
N SER A 34 8.20 -19.10 7.39
CA SER A 34 7.62 -19.04 8.75
C SER A 34 6.11 -19.19 8.77
N GLY A 35 5.45 -19.31 7.61
CA GLY A 35 4.01 -19.48 7.50
C GLY A 35 3.21 -18.17 7.62
N HIS A 36 1.89 -18.27 7.48
CA HIS A 36 1.00 -17.11 7.39
C HIS A 36 0.95 -16.23 8.65
N GLU A 37 1.26 -16.79 9.82
CA GLU A 37 1.21 -16.06 11.09
C GLU A 37 2.31 -15.00 11.21
N ALA A 38 3.47 -15.24 10.58
CA ALA A 38 4.62 -14.34 10.61
C ALA A 38 4.57 -13.24 9.53
N VAL A 39 3.70 -13.39 8.53
CA VAL A 39 3.62 -12.47 7.38
C VAL A 39 3.32 -11.04 7.81
N TYR A 40 2.30 -10.85 8.66
CA TYR A 40 1.93 -9.51 9.08
C TYR A 40 3.05 -8.84 9.90
N ALA A 41 3.73 -9.58 10.78
CA ALA A 41 4.84 -9.03 11.57
C ALA A 41 6.02 -8.58 10.69
N ALA A 42 6.30 -9.29 9.59
CA ALA A 42 7.35 -8.92 8.65
C ALA A 42 6.97 -7.69 7.79
N VAL A 43 5.69 -7.54 7.45
CA VAL A 43 5.22 -6.49 6.54
C VAL A 43 4.60 -5.27 7.22
N GLU A 44 4.39 -5.28 8.54
CA GLU A 44 3.66 -4.23 9.26
C GLU A 44 4.17 -2.83 8.95
N ARG A 45 5.48 -2.59 9.14
CA ARG A 45 6.11 -1.29 8.88
C ARG A 45 6.04 -0.88 7.41
N PRO A 46 6.50 -1.69 6.44
CA PRO A 46 6.45 -1.28 5.04
C PRO A 46 5.01 -1.15 4.52
N LEU A 47 4.06 -1.97 4.99
CA LEU A 47 2.65 -1.87 4.64
C LEU A 47 2.04 -0.56 5.14
N GLN A 48 2.29 -0.18 6.39
CA GLN A 48 1.80 1.11 6.93
C GLN A 48 2.37 2.29 6.15
N LEU A 49 3.66 2.28 5.84
CA LEU A 49 4.30 3.32 5.04
C LEU A 49 3.69 3.41 3.63
N ALA A 50 3.54 2.27 2.94
CA ALA A 50 2.95 2.21 1.60
C ALA A 50 1.50 2.72 1.59
N GLN A 51 0.69 2.31 2.58
CA GLN A 51 -0.69 2.77 2.70
C GLN A 51 -0.78 4.26 3.01
N THR A 52 0.12 4.80 3.85
CA THR A 52 0.17 6.25 4.10
C THR A 52 0.64 7.04 2.87
N ALA A 53 1.50 6.47 2.03
CA ALA A 53 1.89 7.08 0.76
C ALA A 53 0.69 7.22 -0.19
N ALA A 54 -0.22 6.23 -0.24
CA ALA A 54 -1.44 6.32 -1.04
C ALA A 54 -2.36 7.51 -0.66
N VAL A 55 -2.26 8.06 0.57
CA VAL A 55 -2.95 9.31 0.92
C VAL A 55 -2.42 10.50 0.12
N LEU A 56 -1.12 10.53 -0.19
CA LEU A 56 -0.52 11.58 -1.01
C LEU A 56 -1.08 11.58 -2.44
N GLU A 57 -1.46 10.42 -2.99
CA GLU A 57 -2.14 10.35 -4.30
C GLU A 57 -3.51 11.01 -4.28
N ILE A 58 -4.28 10.81 -3.21
CA ILE A 58 -5.55 11.52 -3.02
C ILE A 58 -5.29 13.03 -2.97
N LEU A 59 -4.27 13.47 -2.25
CA LEU A 59 -3.88 14.88 -2.18
C LEU A 59 -3.43 15.42 -3.54
N HIS A 60 -2.66 14.66 -4.32
CA HIS A 60 -2.28 15.04 -5.68
C HIS A 60 -3.50 15.18 -6.59
N GLY A 61 -4.50 14.31 -6.46
CA GLY A 61 -5.78 14.43 -7.14
C GLY A 61 -6.57 15.68 -6.73
N LEU A 62 -6.69 15.94 -5.42
CA LEU A 62 -7.41 17.09 -4.87
C LEU A 62 -6.79 18.44 -5.25
N VAL A 63 -5.46 18.53 -5.26
CA VAL A 63 -4.72 19.75 -5.61
C VAL A 63 -4.64 19.94 -7.14
N GLY A 64 -5.15 18.98 -7.94
CA GLY A 64 -5.11 19.05 -9.40
C GLY A 64 -3.71 18.80 -9.99
N LEU A 65 -2.81 18.17 -9.22
CA LEU A 65 -1.54 17.67 -9.73
C LEU A 65 -1.77 16.55 -10.76
N VAL A 66 -2.80 15.72 -10.59
CA VAL A 66 -3.17 14.67 -11.56
C VAL A 66 -4.65 14.77 -11.90
N ARG A 67 -5.01 14.55 -13.17
CA ARG A 67 -6.41 14.41 -13.59
C ARG A 67 -6.91 13.01 -13.21
N SER A 68 -7.15 12.77 -11.93
CA SER A 68 -7.79 11.55 -11.46
C SER A 68 -9.20 11.87 -10.94
N PRO A 69 -10.22 11.04 -11.22
CA PRO A 69 -11.52 11.14 -10.58
C PRO A 69 -11.38 10.83 -9.08
N VAL A 70 -11.10 11.87 -8.29
CA VAL A 70 -10.86 11.78 -6.84
C VAL A 70 -11.98 11.05 -6.10
N SER A 71 -13.22 11.15 -6.58
CA SER A 71 -14.39 10.45 -6.04
C SER A 71 -14.31 8.93 -6.15
N ALA A 72 -13.54 8.38 -7.10
CA ALA A 72 -13.33 6.94 -7.26
C ALA A 72 -12.12 6.45 -6.45
N THR A 73 -11.04 7.24 -6.37
CA THR A 73 -9.82 6.88 -5.61
C THR A 73 -10.00 6.98 -4.11
N LEU A 74 -10.85 7.90 -3.63
CA LEU A 74 -11.15 8.09 -2.20
C LEU A 74 -11.70 6.82 -1.54
N PRO A 75 -12.79 6.18 -2.03
CA PRO A 75 -13.28 4.94 -1.45
C PRO A 75 -12.30 3.77 -1.58
N GLN A 76 -11.55 3.68 -2.69
CA GLN A 76 -10.59 2.60 -2.95
C GLN A 76 -9.43 2.62 -1.95
N ILE A 77 -8.75 3.77 -1.80
CA ILE A 77 -7.63 3.91 -0.88
C ILE A 77 -8.14 3.98 0.57
N GLY A 78 -9.25 4.69 0.81
CA GLY A 78 -9.86 4.81 2.14
C GLY A 78 -10.28 3.47 2.74
N SER A 79 -10.83 2.56 1.93
CA SER A 79 -11.16 1.18 2.38
C SER A 79 -9.91 0.43 2.85
N ARG A 80 -8.80 0.52 2.10
CA ARG A 80 -7.53 -0.15 2.44
C ARG A 80 -6.88 0.44 3.70
N LEU A 81 -6.95 1.76 3.85
CA LEU A 81 -6.52 2.45 5.07
C LEU A 81 -7.35 2.02 6.28
N PHE A 82 -8.68 1.90 6.13
CA PHE A 82 -9.54 1.44 7.22
C PHE A 82 -9.21 0.01 7.65
N VAL A 83 -8.96 -0.90 6.70
CA VAL A 83 -8.55 -2.27 7.06
C VAL A 83 -7.18 -2.28 7.75
N THR A 84 -6.21 -1.49 7.27
CA THR A 84 -4.85 -1.47 7.83
C THR A 84 -4.79 -0.81 9.21
N TRP A 85 -5.34 0.40 9.34
CA TRP A 85 -5.29 1.22 10.56
C TRP A 85 -6.49 1.03 11.48
N GLY A 86 -7.67 0.76 10.93
CA GLY A 86 -8.89 0.56 11.74
C GLY A 86 -8.98 -0.86 12.29
N ILE A 87 -8.70 -1.88 11.47
CA ILE A 87 -8.86 -3.29 11.85
C ILE A 87 -7.54 -3.89 12.31
N LEU A 88 -6.54 -3.99 11.42
CA LEU A 88 -5.31 -4.73 11.72
C LEU A 88 -4.51 -4.09 12.85
N TRP A 89 -4.46 -2.75 12.92
CA TRP A 89 -3.84 -2.04 14.04
C TRP A 89 -4.59 -2.26 15.37
N SER A 90 -5.92 -2.16 15.36
CA SER A 90 -6.75 -2.23 16.58
C SER A 90 -6.93 -3.65 17.13
N PHE A 91 -6.90 -4.68 16.27
CA PHE A 91 -7.16 -6.07 16.64
C PHE A 91 -5.97 -6.98 16.27
N PRO A 92 -4.96 -7.09 17.14
CA PRO A 92 -3.78 -7.92 16.89
C PRO A 92 -4.08 -9.38 16.59
N GLU A 93 -5.17 -9.92 17.14
CA GLU A 93 -5.61 -11.31 16.98
C GLU A 93 -5.97 -11.63 15.52
N THR A 94 -6.37 -10.63 14.73
CA THR A 94 -6.72 -10.81 13.31
C THR A 94 -5.50 -10.98 12.41
N ARG A 95 -4.31 -10.58 12.88
CA ARG A 95 -3.06 -10.51 12.09
C ARG A 95 -2.49 -11.87 11.72
N THR A 96 -2.79 -12.90 12.49
CA THR A 96 -2.29 -14.27 12.25
C THR A 96 -3.15 -15.03 11.25
N HIS A 97 -4.32 -14.50 10.89
CA HIS A 97 -5.26 -15.17 10.01
C HIS A 97 -4.70 -15.25 8.58
N ILE A 98 -4.87 -16.40 7.91
CA ILE A 98 -4.36 -16.64 6.55
C ILE A 98 -4.84 -15.60 5.53
N LEU A 99 -6.05 -15.05 5.74
CA LEU A 99 -6.62 -14.00 4.89
C LEU A 99 -5.78 -12.71 4.88
N VAL A 100 -5.03 -12.43 5.94
CA VAL A 100 -4.14 -11.25 5.98
C VAL A 100 -2.99 -11.43 4.99
N SER A 101 -2.44 -12.64 4.90
CA SER A 101 -1.38 -12.95 3.93
C SER A 101 -1.86 -12.79 2.49
N SER A 102 -3.05 -13.33 2.17
CA SER A 102 -3.62 -13.20 0.83
C SER A 102 -3.98 -11.76 0.48
N LEU A 103 -4.49 -10.99 1.45
CA LEU A 103 -4.82 -9.57 1.29
C LEU A 103 -3.56 -8.73 0.98
N VAL A 104 -2.50 -8.91 1.76
CA VAL A 104 -1.24 -8.16 1.59
C VAL A 104 -0.60 -8.46 0.24
N ILE A 105 -0.57 -9.73 -0.18
CA ILE A 105 -0.04 -10.13 -1.49
C ILE A 105 -0.90 -9.53 -2.61
N SER A 106 -2.22 -9.64 -2.52
CA SER A 106 -3.16 -9.10 -3.51
C SER A 106 -2.97 -7.59 -3.69
N TRP A 107 -2.93 -6.83 -2.59
CA TRP A 107 -2.73 -5.39 -2.63
C TRP A 107 -1.38 -5.00 -3.23
N SER A 108 -0.32 -5.72 -2.87
CA SER A 108 1.00 -5.42 -3.42
C SER A 108 1.04 -5.64 -4.93
N ILE A 109 0.41 -6.69 -5.45
CA ILE A 109 0.33 -6.95 -6.89
C ILE A 109 -0.48 -5.85 -7.61
N THR A 110 -1.63 -5.46 -7.06
CA THR A 110 -2.46 -4.39 -7.63
C THR A 110 -1.68 -3.08 -7.73
N GLU A 111 -1.04 -2.67 -6.64
CA GLU A 111 -0.34 -1.39 -6.57
C GLU A 111 0.91 -1.33 -7.45
N ILE A 112 1.69 -2.41 -7.50
CA ILE A 112 2.83 -2.56 -8.41
C ILE A 112 2.38 -2.44 -9.88
N SER A 113 1.16 -2.88 -10.19
CA SER A 113 0.60 -2.78 -11.55
C SER A 113 0.06 -1.39 -11.87
N GLU A 114 -0.34 -0.62 -10.86
CA GLU A 114 -0.88 0.74 -10.99
C GLU A 114 0.21 1.82 -11.08
N THR A 115 1.42 1.57 -10.59
CA THR A 115 2.54 2.55 -10.55
C THR A 115 3.32 2.67 -11.86
#